data_AF-A0A3D4H8R2-F1
#
_entry.id   AF-A0A3D4H8R2-F1
#
_cell.length_a   1.000
_cell.length_b   1.000
_cell.length_c   1.000
_cell.angle_alpha   90.00
_cell.angle_beta   90.00
_cell.angle_gamma   90.00
#
_symmetry.space_group_name_H-M   'P 1'
#
loop_
_entity.id
_entity.type
_entity.pdbx_description
1 polymer ?
#
loop_
_entity_poly.entity_id
_entity_poly.type
_entity_poly.pdbx_seq_one_letter_code
_entity_poly.pdbx_strand_id
1 'polypeptide(L)'
;FADFDAFKSAIKNQSLTFELEPTPQVSLRTFRGARLESRYGSAPQVNGRTIDYSKWKLFEGPYLNAEKGSRILDITHGRLKRTL
;
A
#
# COMPACT_ATOMS: atom_id res chain seq x y z
N PHE A 1 2.34 -19.87 -5.70
CA PHE A 1 2.95 -20.26 -6.99
C PHE A 1 3.90 -21.40 -6.73
N ALA A 2 4.04 -22.35 -7.65
CA ALA A 2 4.90 -23.52 -7.47
C ALA A 2 6.39 -23.17 -7.46
N ASP A 3 6.79 -22.19 -8.28
CA ASP A 3 8.16 -21.71 -8.39
C ASP A 3 8.20 -20.23 -8.87
N PHE A 4 9.41 -19.72 -9.08
CA PHE A 4 9.63 -18.34 -9.51
C PHE A 4 9.20 -18.09 -10.97
N ASP A 5 9.31 -19.09 -11.85
CA ASP A 5 8.90 -18.97 -13.26
C ASP A 5 7.37 -18.91 -13.40
N ALA A 6 6.66 -19.72 -12.62
CA ALA A 6 5.21 -19.68 -12.47
C ALA A 6 4.74 -18.33 -11.92
N PHE A 7 5.45 -17.77 -10.93
CA PHE A 7 5.16 -16.43 -10.41
C PHE A 7 5.35 -15.33 -11.47
N LYS A 8 6.49 -15.33 -12.17
CA LYS A 8 6.74 -14.36 -13.26
C LYS A 8 5.68 -14.44 -14.35
N SER A 9 5.30 -15.66 -14.73
CA SER A 9 4.26 -15.89 -15.74
C SER A 9 2.92 -15.35 -15.28
N ALA A 10 2.55 -15.58 -14.01
CA ALA A 10 1.32 -15.04 -13.44
C ALA A 10 1.31 -13.50 -13.41
N ILE A 11 2.41 -12.85 -13.00
CA ILE A 11 2.54 -11.39 -12.99
C ILE A 11 2.35 -10.79 -14.39
N LYS A 12 3.01 -11.36 -15.40
CA LYS A 12 2.90 -10.89 -16.79
C LYS A 12 1.50 -11.06 -17.36
N ASN A 13 0.78 -12.11 -16.94
CA ASN A 13 -0.57 -12.41 -17.39
C ASN A 13 -1.65 -11.74 -16.52
N GLN A 14 -1.25 -10.94 -15.52
CA GLN A 14 -2.21 -10.29 -14.62
C GLN A 14 -3.01 -9.24 -15.41
N SER A 15 -4.32 -9.41 -15.46
CA SER A 15 -5.20 -8.44 -16.12
C SER A 15 -5.24 -7.13 -15.34
N LEU A 16 -4.85 -6.06 -16.03
CA LEU A 16 -4.91 -4.68 -15.59
C LEU A 16 -5.84 -3.95 -16.55
N THR A 17 -6.83 -3.24 -16.04
CA THR A 17 -7.66 -2.33 -16.84
C THR A 17 -7.18 -0.92 -16.57
N PHE A 18 -6.81 -0.17 -17.61
CA PHE A 18 -6.36 1.21 -17.45
C PHE A 18 -6.92 2.10 -18.55
N GLU A 19 -7.11 3.37 -18.20
CA GLU A 19 -7.49 4.44 -19.11
C GLU A 19 -6.61 5.65 -18.80
N LEU A 20 -6.17 6.36 -19.83
CA LEU A 20 -5.25 7.50 -19.68
C LEU A 20 -5.99 8.85 -19.69
N GLU A 21 -7.08 8.96 -20.44
CA GLU A 21 -7.82 10.20 -20.67
C GLU A 21 -9.25 10.11 -20.10
N PRO A 22 -9.83 11.21 -19.60
CA PRO A 22 -9.19 12.51 -19.33
C PRO A 22 -8.36 12.52 -18.04
N THR A 23 -8.42 11.47 -17.24
CA THR A 23 -7.66 11.35 -16.00
C THR A 23 -7.19 9.92 -15.84
N PRO A 24 -5.87 9.69 -15.75
CA PRO A 24 -5.33 8.34 -15.66
C PRO A 24 -5.94 7.54 -14.52
N GLN A 25 -6.42 6.35 -14.84
CA GLN A 25 -6.97 5.41 -13.87
C GLN A 25 -6.58 3.98 -14.19
N VAL A 26 -6.45 3.16 -13.15
CA VAL A 26 -6.12 1.73 -13.25
C VAL A 26 -6.92 0.94 -12.22
N SER A 27 -7.39 -0.23 -12.64
CA SER A 27 -8.06 -1.22 -11.80
C SER A 27 -7.42 -2.58 -12.00
N LEU A 28 -7.24 -3.33 -10.91
CA LEU A 28 -6.68 -4.67 -10.97
C LEU A 28 -7.23 -5.55 -9.86
N ARG A 29 -7.21 -6.86 -10.10
CA ARG A 29 -7.42 -7.86 -9.06
C ARG A 29 -6.07 -8.46 -8.65
N THR A 30 -5.75 -8.37 -7.37
CA THR A 30 -4.54 -8.97 -6.82
C THR A 30 -4.66 -10.50 -6.81
N PHE A 31 -3.53 -11.20 -6.75
CA PHE A 31 -3.53 -12.67 -6.59
C PHE A 31 -4.15 -13.14 -5.26
N ARG A 32 -4.30 -12.24 -4.27
CA ARG A 32 -5.01 -12.50 -3.02
C ARG A 32 -6.50 -12.13 -3.08
N GLY A 33 -7.02 -11.79 -4.26
CA GLY A 33 -8.45 -11.57 -4.51
C GLY A 33 -8.97 -10.16 -4.22
N ALA A 34 -8.15 -9.27 -3.65
CA ALA A 34 -8.53 -7.87 -3.45
C ALA A 34 -8.61 -7.12 -4.79
N ARG A 35 -9.63 -6.28 -4.95
CA ARG A 35 -9.78 -5.31 -6.04
C ARG A 35 -9.09 -4.01 -5.64
N LEU A 36 -8.14 -3.54 -6.44
CA LEU A 36 -7.46 -2.27 -6.25
C LEU A 36 -7.84 -1.33 -7.38
N GLU A 37 -8.19 -0.10 -7.04
CA GLU A 37 -8.54 0.94 -7.99
C GLU A 37 -7.78 2.20 -7.62
N SER A 38 -7.15 2.83 -8.62
CA SER A 38 -6.40 4.06 -8.44
C SER A 38 -6.72 5.02 -9.57
N ARG A 39 -7.03 6.26 -9.21
CA ARG A 39 -7.20 7.38 -10.15
C ARG A 39 -6.18 8.45 -9.77
N TYR A 40 -5.50 9.01 -10.76
CA TYR A 40 -4.54 10.09 -10.53
C TYR A 40 -5.19 11.26 -9.77
N GLY A 41 -4.50 11.77 -8.75
CA GLY A 41 -4.99 12.85 -7.89
C GLY A 41 -6.05 12.46 -6.85
N SER A 42 -6.46 11.19 -6.79
CA SER A 42 -7.43 10.68 -5.80
C SER A 42 -6.81 9.64 -4.88
N ALA A 43 -7.37 9.50 -3.67
CA ALA A 43 -7.02 8.38 -2.81
C ALA A 43 -7.48 7.06 -3.46
N PRO A 44 -6.63 6.01 -3.50
CA PRO A 44 -6.97 4.73 -4.08
C PRO A 44 -8.02 4.01 -3.24
N GLN A 45 -8.66 3.01 -3.85
CA GLN A 45 -9.67 2.18 -3.23
C GLN A 45 -9.20 0.72 -3.17
N VAL A 46 -9.52 0.05 -2.05
CA VAL A 46 -9.33 -1.37 -1.85
C VAL A 46 -10.69 -2.00 -1.57
N ASN A 47 -11.15 -2.89 -2.45
CA ASN A 47 -12.49 -3.49 -2.39
C ASN A 47 -13.59 -2.42 -2.24
N GLY A 48 -13.49 -1.34 -3.02
CA GLY A 48 -14.42 -0.20 -2.99
C GLY A 48 -14.29 0.73 -1.77
N ARG A 49 -13.35 0.48 -0.86
CA ARG A 49 -13.10 1.36 0.30
C ARG A 49 -11.92 2.28 0.01
N THR A 50 -12.15 3.59 0.04
CA THR A 50 -11.10 4.61 -0.10
C THR A 50 -10.11 4.54 1.05
N ILE A 51 -8.81 4.57 0.74
CA ILE A 51 -7.75 4.65 1.75
C ILE A 51 -7.83 6.00 2.46
N ASP A 52 -7.97 5.96 3.78
CA ASP A 52 -7.98 7.14 4.64
C ASP A 52 -6.58 7.42 5.19
N TYR A 53 -5.87 8.32 4.52
CA TYR A 53 -4.52 8.72 4.92
C TYR A 53 -4.48 9.53 6.20
N SER A 54 -5.60 10.08 6.69
CA SER A 54 -5.61 10.86 7.93
C SER A 54 -5.26 10.01 9.15
N LYS A 55 -5.55 8.71 9.08
CA LYS A 55 -5.27 7.73 10.14
C LYS A 55 -3.82 7.25 10.17
N TRP A 56 -3.05 7.52 9.12
CA TRP A 56 -1.69 7.02 9.00
C TRP A 56 -0.73 7.87 9.84
N LYS A 57 0.20 7.19 10.50
CA LYS A 57 1.32 7.84 11.18
C LYS A 57 2.33 8.40 10.18
N LEU A 58 3.30 9.20 10.66
CA LEU A 58 4.45 9.60 9.86
C LEU A 58 5.39 8.40 9.63
N PHE A 59 5.63 7.61 10.67
CA PHE A 59 6.26 6.29 10.58
C PHE A 59 5.40 5.27 11.32
N GLU A 60 5.17 4.12 10.69
CA GLU A 60 4.36 3.02 11.24
C GLU A 60 5.02 1.68 10.89
N GLY A 61 6.09 1.36 11.60
CA GLY A 61 6.84 0.12 11.43
C GLY A 61 6.99 -0.66 12.74
N PRO A 62 7.39 -1.94 12.68
CA PRO A 62 7.60 -2.76 13.87
C PRO A 62 8.68 -2.20 14.83
N TYR A 63 9.61 -1.42 14.30
CA TYR A 63 10.76 -0.90 15.05
C TYR A 63 10.83 0.63 15.12
N LEU A 64 9.99 1.34 14.35
CA LEU A 64 10.05 2.79 14.22
C LEU A 64 8.64 3.36 14.08
N ASN A 65 8.23 4.22 14.99
CA ASN A 65 6.91 4.84 15.00
C ASN A 65 7.00 6.34 15.26
N ALA A 66 6.19 7.13 14.56
CA ALA A 66 6.07 8.56 14.82
C ALA A 66 4.71 9.06 14.37
N GLU A 67 3.98 9.74 15.26
CA GLU A 67 2.75 10.44 14.88
C GLU A 67 3.06 11.64 13.97
N LYS A 68 2.13 12.01 13.10
CA LYS A 68 2.29 13.20 12.25
C LYS A 68 2.36 14.44 13.12
N GLY A 69 3.42 15.23 12.94
CA GLY A 69 3.60 16.51 13.63
C GLY A 69 3.98 16.40 15.12
N SER A 70 4.13 15.20 15.68
CA SER A 70 4.49 15.06 17.11
C SER A 70 5.90 15.54 17.42
N ARG A 71 6.81 15.47 16.43
CA ARG A 71 8.26 15.62 16.64
C ARG A 71 8.83 14.61 17.64
N ILE A 72 8.13 13.50 17.83
CA ILE A 72 8.50 12.40 18.72
C ILE A 72 8.73 11.17 17.87
N LEU A 73 9.86 10.50 18.07
CA LEU A 73 10.23 9.27 17.37
C LEU A 73 10.45 8.13 18.36
N ASP A 74 9.63 7.08 18.24
CA ASP A 74 9.76 5.85 19.03
C ASP A 74 10.54 4.79 18.25
N ILE A 75 11.67 4.35 18.80
CA ILE A 75 12.51 3.28 18.27
C ILE A 75 12.41 2.08 19.21
N THR A 76 12.06 0.90 18.69
CA THR A 76 11.94 -0.34 19.47
C THR A 76 12.84 -1.43 18.89
N HIS A 77 13.54 -2.18 19.74
CA HIS A 77 14.34 -3.35 19.35
C HIS A 77 14.28 -4.41 20.46
N GLY A 78 13.54 -5.49 20.22
CA GLY A 78 13.25 -6.50 21.25
C GLY A 78 12.51 -5.88 22.45
N ARG A 79 13.14 -5.90 23.63
CA ARG A 79 12.60 -5.28 24.86
C ARG A 79 13.05 -3.83 25.07
N LEU A 80 13.95 -3.31 24.22
CA LEU A 80 14.45 -1.95 24.32
C LEU A 80 13.52 -0.98 23.59
N LYS A 81 13.23 0.16 24.23
CA LYS A 81 12.51 1.28 23.63
C LYS A 81 13.28 2.58 23.90
N ARG A 82 13.40 3.43 22.89
CA ARG A 82 13.93 4.79 23.00
C ARG A 82 12.97 5.77 22.33
N THR A 83 12.63 6.83 23.05
CA THR A 83 11.85 7.96 22.53
C THR A 83 12.80 9.14 22.34
N LEU A 84 12.84 9.69 21.13
CA LEU A 84 13.60 10.89 20.77
C LEU A 84 12.66 12.07 20.59
#